data_AF-G8ZY59-F1
#
_entry.id   AF-G8ZY59-F1
#
_cell.length_a   1.000
_cell.length_b   1.000
_cell.length_c   1.000
_cell.angle_alpha   90.00
_cell.angle_beta   90.00
_cell.angle_gamma   90.00
#
_symmetry.space_group_name_H-M   'P 1'
#
loop_
_entity.id
_entity.type
_entity.pdbx_description
1 polymer ?
#
loop_
_entity_poly.entity_id
_entity_poly.type
_entity_poly.pdbx_seq_one_letter_code
_entity_poly.pdbx_strand_id
1 'polypeptide(L)' 'MAPPTPVLAREELPEIPQSKNCVLKSLTQFQCQLRPAGSGLYECVPFKRLFQECRDPSGRFKSRIEVTSPLTNH' A
#
# COMPACT_ATOMS: atom_id res chain seq x y z
N MET A 1 -22.76 -16.08 -5.30
CA MET A 1 -22.39 -15.30 -4.10
C MET A 1 -20.91 -15.55 -3.84
N ALA A 2 -20.09 -14.50 -3.66
CA ALA A 2 -18.68 -14.69 -3.30
C ALA A 2 -18.59 -15.09 -1.81
N PRO A 3 -17.67 -15.99 -1.44
CA PRO A 3 -17.49 -16.35 -0.04
C PRO A 3 -17.01 -15.15 0.77
N PRO A 4 -17.36 -15.07 2.07
CA PRO A 4 -16.86 -14.02 2.94
C PRO A 4 -15.33 -14.08 3.00
N THR A 5 -14.68 -12.94 2.77
CA THR A 5 -13.23 -12.84 2.90
C THR A 5 -12.86 -12.85 4.39
N PRO A 6 -12.01 -13.77 4.85
CA PRO A 6 -11.61 -13.82 6.25
C PRO A 6 -10.82 -12.56 6.61
N VAL A 7 -11.17 -11.93 7.74
CA VAL A 7 -10.44 -10.81 8.32
C VAL A 7 -9.52 -11.38 9.39
N LEU A 8 -8.21 -11.36 9.14
CA LEU A 8 -7.22 -11.85 10.10
C LEU A 8 -6.89 -10.76 11.12
N ALA A 9 -6.81 -11.15 12.39
CA ALA A 9 -6.30 -10.29 13.45
C ALA A 9 -4.79 -10.08 13.30
N ARG A 10 -4.23 -9.03 13.91
CA ARG A 10 -2.81 -8.69 13.73
C ARG A 10 -1.88 -9.77 14.28
N GLU A 11 -2.33 -10.48 15.29
CA GLU A 11 -1.65 -11.58 15.97
C GLU A 11 -1.67 -12.88 15.15
N GLU A 12 -2.63 -13.00 14.22
CA GLU A 12 -2.77 -14.14 13.29
C GLU A 12 -1.94 -13.97 12.03
N LEU A 13 -1.41 -12.76 11.80
CA LEU A 13 -0.47 -12.52 10.72
C LEU A 13 0.89 -13.11 11.09
N PRO A 14 1.51 -13.91 10.21
CA PRO A 14 2.87 -14.38 10.45
C PRO A 14 3.77 -13.16 10.68
N GLU A 15 4.67 -13.26 11.68
CA GLU A 15 5.66 -12.21 11.92
C GLU A 15 6.35 -11.89 10.59
N ILE A 16 6.23 -10.63 10.18
CA ILE A 16 6.89 -10.16 8.96
C ILE A 16 8.38 -10.38 9.22
N PRO A 17 9.05 -11.30 8.48
CA PRO A 17 10.44 -11.57 8.73
C PRO A 17 11.18 -10.23 8.58
N GLN A 18 11.97 -9.85 9.60
CA GLN A 18 12.89 -8.73 9.51
C GLN A 18 13.89 -9.05 8.41
N SER A 19 13.57 -8.64 7.19
CA SER A 19 13.98 -9.37 5.99
C SER A 19 15.28 -8.79 5.44
N LYS A 20 16.32 -9.62 5.49
CA LYS A 20 17.43 -9.52 4.55
C LYS A 20 16.82 -9.71 3.14
N ASN A 21 16.99 -8.73 2.23
CA ASN A 21 16.50 -8.71 0.83
C ASN A 21 15.08 -8.14 0.57
N CYS A 22 14.73 -7.00 1.18
CA CYS A 22 13.59 -6.21 0.71
C CYS A 22 13.98 -5.15 -0.31
N VAL A 23 13.08 -4.86 -1.24
CA VAL A 23 13.21 -3.74 -2.19
C VAL A 23 12.08 -2.76 -1.93
N LEU A 24 12.43 -1.47 -1.84
CA LEU A 24 11.44 -0.41 -1.76
C LEU A 24 10.86 -0.14 -3.16
N LYS A 25 9.54 -0.07 -3.25
CA LYS A 25 8.78 0.28 -4.45
C LYS A 25 7.91 1.49 -4.17
N SER A 26 7.73 2.35 -5.16
CA SER A 26 6.80 3.48 -5.06
C SER A 26 5.73 3.39 -6.13
N LEU A 27 4.50 3.74 -5.76
CA LEU A 27 3.38 3.90 -6.67
C LEU A 27 2.87 5.34 -6.56
N THR A 28 2.80 6.04 -7.69
CA THR A 28 2.12 7.34 -7.76
C THR A 28 0.67 7.10 -8.15
N GLN A 29 -0.26 7.63 -7.36
CA GLN A 29 -1.69 7.60 -7.61
C GLN A 29 -2.23 9.04 -7.57
N PHE A 30 -3.45 9.24 -8.04
CA PHE A 30 -4.10 10.55 -8.01
C PHE A 30 -5.38 10.46 -7.20
N GLN A 31 -5.53 11.35 -6.22
CA GLN A 31 -6.78 11.51 -5.49
C GLN A 31 -7.55 12.66 -6.13
N CYS A 32 -8.67 12.33 -6.78
CA CYS A 32 -9.53 13.30 -7.42
C CYS A 32 -10.71 13.66 -6.51
N GLN A 33 -10.94 14.96 -6.34
CA GLN A 33 -12.10 15.49 -5.64
C GLN A 33 -12.84 16.46 -6.55
N LEU A 34 -14.17 16.47 -6.45
CA LEU A 34 -14.97 17.47 -7.15
C LEU A 34 -14.72 18.83 -6.49
N ARG A 35 -14.39 19.86 -7.27
CA ARG A 35 -14.20 21.20 -6.69
C ARG A 35 -15.48 21.67 -6.02
N PRO A 36 -15.40 22.22 -4.79
CA PRO A 36 -16.54 22.89 -4.20
C PRO A 36 -16.87 24.12 -5.03
N ALA A 37 -18.17 24.34 -5.28
CA ALA A 37 -18.77 25.31 -6.21
C ALA A 37 -18.92 24.83 -7.67
N GLY A 38 -19.98 24.04 -7.92
CA GLY A 38 -20.85 24.08 -9.11
C GLY A 38 -20.26 23.92 -10.52
N SER A 39 -18.94 23.81 -10.66
CA SER A 39 -18.22 23.92 -11.93
C SER A 39 -18.11 22.59 -12.67
N GLY A 40 -18.46 21.47 -12.03
CA GLY A 40 -18.30 20.13 -12.61
C GLY A 40 -16.84 19.73 -12.83
N LEU A 41 -15.88 20.49 -12.31
CA LEU A 41 -14.45 20.28 -12.49
C LEU A 41 -13.90 19.38 -11.38
N TYR A 42 -13.13 18.37 -11.78
CA TYR A 42 -12.37 17.51 -10.88
C TYR A 42 -10.96 18.07 -10.66
N GLU A 43 -10.54 18.14 -9.41
CA GLU A 43 -9.17 18.43 -9.02
C GLU A 43 -8.49 17.14 -8.56
N CYS A 44 -7.44 16.74 -9.27
CA CYS A 44 -6.68 15.52 -8.99
C CYS A 44 -5.29 15.87 -8.46
N VAL A 45 -5.02 15.52 -7.22
CA VAL A 45 -3.71 15.73 -6.59
C VAL A 45 -2.94 14.42 -6.57
N PRO A 46 -1.70 14.36 -7.10
CA PRO A 46 -0.89 13.16 -7.01
C PRO A 46 -0.49 12.90 -5.56
N PHE A 47 -0.49 11.63 -5.16
CA PHE A 47 0.10 11.17 -3.91
C PHE A 47 0.91 9.90 -4.16
N LYS A 48 1.95 9.70 -3.34
CA LYS A 48 2.87 8.57 -3.48
C LYS A 48 2.61 7.56 -2.36
N ARG A 49 2.51 6.28 -2.72
CA ARG A 49 2.52 5.17 -1.77
C ARG A 49 3.84 4.43 -1.86
N LEU A 50 4.41 4.10 -0.72
CA LEU A 50 5.63 3.32 -0.62
C LEU A 50 5.29 1.91 -0.16
N PHE A 51 5.92 0.93 -0.79
CA PHE A 51 5.75 -0.47 -0.48
C PHE A 51 7.11 -1.11 -0.25
N GLN A 52 7.21 -1.91 0.80
CA GLN A 52 8.33 -2.78 1.01
C GLN A 52 7.97 -4.15 0.43
N GLU A 53 8.71 -4.57 -0.59
CA GLU A 53 8.54 -5.87 -1.23
C GLU A 53 9.67 -6.79 -0.77
N CYS A 54 9.35 -7.77 0.06
CA CYS A 54 10.32 -8.70 0.61
C CYS A 54 10.10 -10.07 0.00
N ARG A 55 11.19 -10.76 -0.30
CA ARG A 55 11.16 -12.15 -0.72
C ARG A 55 11.62 -13.01 0.44
N ASP A 56 10.92 -14.12 0.64
CA ASP A 56 11.40 -15.16 1.53
C ASP A 56 12.76 -15.68 1.03
N PRO A 57 13.68 -16.13 1.91
CA PRO A 57 14.95 -16.74 1.49
C PRO A 57 14.80 -17.89 0.49
N SER A 58 13.67 -18.61 0.52
CA SER A 58 13.32 -19.66 -0.44
C SER A 58 12.86 -19.14 -1.81
N GLY A 59 12.62 -17.84 -1.96
CA GLY A 59 12.15 -17.18 -3.17
C GLY A 59 10.68 -17.46 -3.54
N ARG A 60 9.97 -18.30 -2.78
CA ARG A 60 8.60 -18.75 -3.12
C ARG A 60 7.52 -17.76 -2.71
N PHE A 61 7.74 -17.01 -1.62
CA PHE A 61 6.77 -16.07 -1.09
C PHE A 61 7.26 -14.64 -1.26
N LYS A 62 6.36 -13.78 -1.72
CA LYS A 62 6.60 -12.35 -1.90
C LYS A 62 5.59 -11.58 -1.07
N SER A 63 6.03 -11.03 0.05
CA SER A 63 5.22 -10.11 0.84
C SER A 63 5.34 -8.70 0.27
N ARG A 64 4.22 -8.00 0.19
CA ARG A 64 4.16 -6.59 -0.17
C ARG A 64 3.40 -5.87 0.93
N ILE A 65 4.11 -5.01 1.66
CA ILE A 65 3.57 -4.28 2.80
C ILE A 65 3.64 -2.79 2.47
N GLU A 66 2.52 -2.09 2.65
CA GLU A 66 2.50 -0.63 2.52
C GLU A 66 3.24 -0.02 3.72
N VAL A 67 4.27 0.78 3.44
CA VAL A 67 5.11 1.48 4.44
C VAL A 67 4.97 3.00 4.30
N THR A 68 3.96 3.46 3.56
CA THR A 68 3.61 4.88 3.45
C THR A 68 3.30 5.44 4.83
N SER A 69 4.03 6.46 5.24
CA SER A 69 3.78 7.25 6.46
C SER A 69 3.79 8.75 6.13
N PRO A 70 3.24 9.61 7.01
CA PRO A 70 3.31 11.07 6.83
C PRO A 70 4.75 11.59 6.66
N LEU A 71 5.75 10.90 7.23
CA LEU A 71 7.17 11.24 7.15
C LEU A 71 7.83 10.82 5.82
N THR A 72 7.15 10.01 5.01
CA THR A 72 7.68 9.52 3.72
C THR A 72 7.12 10.25 2.49
N ASN A 73 6.19 11.19 2.70
CA ASN A 73 5.69 12.10 1.67
C ASN A 73 6.54 13.37 1.68
N HIS A 74 7.64 13.38 0.93
CA HIS A 74 8.45 14.57 0.63
C HIS A 74 8.10 15.13 -0.75
#